data_AF-A0A7R6PS21-F1
#
_entry.id   AF-A0A7R6PS21-F1
#
_cell.length_a   1.000
_cell.length_b   1.000
_cell.length_c   1.000
_cell.angle_alpha   90.00
_cell.angle_beta   90.00
_cell.angle_gamma   90.00
#
_symmetry.space_group_name_H-M   'P 1'
#
loop_
_entity.id
_entity.type
_entity.pdbx_description
1 polymer ?
#
loop_
_entity_poly.entity_id
_entity_poly.type
_entity_poly.pdbx_seq_one_letter_code
_entity_poly.pdbx_strand_id
1 'polypeptide(L)'
;MSNYFVYCPDCGMEEYDTIEKRDAAAHDCIQHHLNDGWDEAVDQVVAGVITSRATQTDLKKRPPDSEIDENGEDEHGSDWSGDFEFICDYKMIEVAA
;
A
#
# COMPACT_ATOMS: atom_id res chain seq x y z
N MET A 1 -1.71 12.98 3.61
CA MET A 1 -1.48 11.58 3.24
C MET A 1 0.02 11.45 3.16
N SER A 2 0.61 10.54 3.94
CA SER A 2 2.07 10.40 4.03
C SER A 2 2.63 9.94 2.69
N ASN A 3 3.56 10.69 2.12
CA ASN A 3 4.19 10.33 0.84
C ASN A 3 5.66 9.99 0.99
N TYR A 4 6.22 10.09 2.20
CA TYR A 4 7.62 9.79 2.48
C TYR A 4 7.72 8.53 3.32
N PHE A 5 8.81 7.77 3.18
CA PHE A 5 9.03 6.61 4.02
C PHE A 5 10.49 6.43 4.41
N VAL A 6 10.70 5.74 5.52
CA VAL A 6 11.97 5.10 5.90
C VAL A 6 11.72 3.62 6.05
N TYR A 7 12.62 2.80 5.50
CA TYR A 7 12.70 1.38 5.77
C TYR A 7 13.96 1.08 6.58
N CYS A 8 13.81 0.31 7.65
CA CYS A 8 14.91 -0.31 8.38
C CYS A 8 14.57 -1.78 8.73
N PRO A 9 15.57 -2.65 8.94
CA PRO A 9 15.32 -4.06 9.26
C PRO A 9 14.49 -4.28 10.53
N ASP A 10 14.64 -3.40 11.52
CA ASP A 10 13.99 -3.53 12.83
C ASP A 10 12.55 -3.01 12.84
N CYS A 11 12.27 -1.96 12.07
CA CYS A 11 11.01 -1.23 12.06
C CYS A 11 10.12 -1.56 10.85
N GLY A 12 10.67 -2.19 9.82
CA GLY A 12 9.98 -2.31 8.53
C GLY A 12 9.88 -0.95 7.85
N MET A 13 8.77 -0.69 7.15
CA MET A 13 8.50 0.57 6.45
C MET A 13 7.63 1.48 7.31
N GLU A 14 8.16 2.64 7.68
CA GLU A 14 7.42 3.72 8.36
C GLU A 14 7.16 4.87 7.41
N GLU A 15 5.95 5.43 7.43
CA GLU A 15 5.53 6.52 6.56
C GLU A 15 5.47 7.88 7.30
N TYR A 16 5.82 8.95 6.60
CA TYR A 16 5.85 10.31 7.13
C TYR A 16 5.17 11.32 6.18
N ASP A 17 4.55 12.33 6.77
CA ASP A 17 3.85 13.39 6.02
C ASP A 17 4.77 14.41 5.35
N THR A 18 6.02 14.57 5.84
CA THR A 18 6.96 15.56 5.31
C THR A 18 8.35 14.98 5.11
N ILE A 19 9.12 15.60 4.20
CA ILE A 19 10.52 15.25 3.95
C ILE A 19 11.37 15.39 5.21
N GLU A 20 11.16 16.45 6.00
CA GLU A 20 11.94 16.72 7.20
C GLU A 20 11.74 15.65 8.27
N LYS A 21 10.49 15.17 8.45
CA LYS A 21 10.19 14.08 9.39
C LYS A 21 10.86 12.77 8.97
N ARG A 22 10.80 12.45 7.67
CA ARG A 22 11.44 11.26 7.11
C ARG A 22 12.95 11.33 7.20
N ASP A 23 13.56 12.49 6.93
CA ASP A 23 15.01 12.66 7.02
C ASP A 23 15.51 12.62 8.48
N ALA A 24 14.74 13.17 9.43
CA ALA A 24 15.03 13.03 10.85
C ALA A 24 14.97 11.55 11.30
N ALA A 25 13.92 10.83 10.89
CA ALA A 25 13.80 9.40 11.21
C ALA A 25 14.91 8.55 10.57
N ALA A 26 15.30 8.85 9.33
CA ALA A 26 16.41 8.17 8.67
C ALA A 26 17.74 8.41 9.40
N HIS A 27 17.98 9.65 9.84
CA HIS A 27 19.14 9.98 10.66
C HIS A 27 19.14 9.19 11.98
N ASP A 28 18.02 9.13 12.68
CA ASP A 28 17.89 8.41 13.94
C ASP A 28 18.11 6.90 13.77
N CYS A 29 17.59 6.31 12.69
CA CYS A 29 17.87 4.92 12.32
C CYS A 29 19.37 4.68 12.09
N ILE A 30 20.04 5.57 11.37
CA ILE A 30 21.50 5.46 11.14
C ILE A 30 22.24 5.53 12.47
N GLN A 31 21.91 6.47 13.36
CA GLN A 31 22.57 6.59 14.66
C GLN A 31 22.32 5.36 15.55
N HIS A 32 21.14 4.75 15.45
CA HIS A 32 20.83 3.52 16.18
C HIS A 32 21.78 2.37 15.83
N HIS A 33 22.13 2.24 14.55
CA HIS A 33 23.01 1.18 14.04
C HIS A 33 24.50 1.55 14.01
N LEU A 34 24.85 2.81 14.27
CA LEU A 34 26.21 3.36 14.19
C LEU A 34 26.82 3.56 15.58
N ASN A 35 26.93 2.50 16.38
CA ASN A 35 27.55 2.57 17.71
C ASN A 35 29.08 2.74 17.62
N ASP A 36 29.86 1.66 17.85
CA ASP A 36 31.32 1.67 17.63
C ASP A 36 31.71 1.48 16.15
N GLY A 37 30.71 1.34 15.28
CA GLY A 37 30.82 1.07 13.87
C GLY A 37 29.44 0.79 13.28
N TRP A 38 29.37 0.61 11.96
CA TRP A 38 28.14 0.16 11.32
C TRP A 38 27.85 -1.29 11.71
N ASP A 39 26.62 -1.57 12.15
CA ASP A 39 26.17 -2.93 12.43
C ASP A 39 26.19 -3.79 11.16
N GLU A 40 27.06 -4.81 11.13
CA GLU A 40 27.22 -5.71 9.99
C GLU A 40 25.97 -6.55 9.70
N ALA A 41 25.04 -6.66 10.66
CA ALA A 41 23.74 -7.31 10.43
C ALA A 41 22.77 -6.43 9.63
N VAL A 42 23.04 -5.13 9.48
CA VAL A 42 22.18 -4.17 8.79
C VAL A 42 22.58 -4.09 7.32
N ASP A 43 21.74 -4.68 6.47
CA ASP A 43 21.90 -4.65 5.01
C ASP A 43 21.63 -3.26 4.43
N GLN A 44 20.49 -2.64 4.80
CA GLN A 44 20.11 -1.33 4.28
C GLN A 44 19.19 -0.54 5.22
N VAL A 45 19.36 0.78 5.20
CA VAL A 45 18.37 1.77 5.65
C VAL A 45 18.00 2.60 4.44
N VAL A 46 16.72 2.63 4.06
CA VAL A 46 16.26 3.24 2.82
C VAL A 46 15.27 4.36 3.12
N ALA A 47 15.52 5.53 2.56
CA ALA A 47 14.61 6.67 2.60
C ALA A 47 14.04 6.92 1.19
N GLY A 48 12.73 7.15 1.08
CA GLY A 48 12.10 7.31 -0.22
C GLY A 48 10.79 8.08 -0.22
N VAL A 49 10.22 8.19 -1.43
CA VAL A 49 8.91 8.80 -1.69
C VAL A 49 8.02 7.74 -2.30
N ILE A 50 6.82 7.59 -1.75
CA ILE A 50 5.76 6.76 -2.32
C ILE A 50 5.26 7.49 -3.56
N THR A 51 5.35 6.86 -4.73
CA THR A 51 4.91 7.45 -6.00
C THR A 51 3.52 6.98 -6.41
N SER A 52 3.07 5.84 -5.89
CA SER A 52 1.77 5.27 -6.21
C SER A 52 1.27 4.37 -5.08
N ARG A 53 -0.05 4.25 -4.95
CA ARG A 53 -0.70 3.32 -4.01
C ARG A 53 -1.72 2.45 -4.73
N ALA A 54 -1.76 1.18 -4.35
CA ALA A 54 -2.84 0.29 -4.77
C ALA A 54 -4.17 0.89 -4.29
N THR A 55 -5.05 1.18 -5.24
CA THR A 55 -6.33 1.84 -5.00
C THR A 55 -7.42 1.03 -5.65
N GLN A 56 -8.54 0.91 -4.94
CA GLN A 56 -9.74 0.25 -5.46
C GLN A 56 -10.27 1.03 -6.68
N THR A 57 -10.45 0.33 -7.79
CA THR A 57 -11.02 0.88 -9.02
C THR A 57 -12.20 0.04 -9.48
N ASP A 58 -12.99 0.58 -10.39
CA ASP A 58 -14.01 -0.18 -11.10
C ASP A 58 -14.99 -0.92 -10.16
N LEU A 59 -15.36 -0.26 -9.05
CA LEU A 59 -16.28 -0.81 -8.05
C LEU A 59 -17.66 -1.02 -8.69
N LYS A 60 -18.08 -2.28 -8.74
CA LYS A 60 -19.43 -2.70 -9.12
C LYS A 60 -20.14 -3.22 -7.89
N LYS A 61 -21.33 -2.71 -7.60
CA LYS A 61 -22.18 -3.25 -6.53
C LYS A 61 -22.90 -4.50 -7.02
N ARG A 62 -23.18 -5.42 -6.12
CA ARG A 62 -23.99 -6.60 -6.42
C ARG A 62 -25.37 -6.18 -6.94
N PRO A 63 -25.79 -6.66 -8.12
CA PRO A 63 -27.14 -6.42 -8.61
C PRO A 63 -28.16 -7.24 -7.81
N PRO A 64 -29.47 -6.98 -7.95
CA PRO A 64 -30.51 -7.83 -7.37
C PRO A 64 -30.39 -9.27 -7.85
N ASP A 65 -30.77 -10.25 -7.02
CA ASP A 65 -30.74 -11.68 -7.39
C ASP A 65 -31.58 -12.01 -8.64
N SER A 66 -32.55 -11.17 -8.99
CA SER A 66 -33.32 -11.31 -10.23
C SER A 66 -32.52 -11.03 -11.52
N GLU A 67 -31.37 -10.38 -11.39
CA GLU A 67 -30.45 -10.02 -12.49
C GLU A 67 -29.20 -10.91 -12.52
N ILE A 68 -29.14 -11.90 -11.62
CA ILE A 68 -28.09 -12.91 -11.55
C ILE A 68 -28.65 -14.21 -12.14
N ASP A 69 -27.93 -14.79 -13.10
CA ASP A 69 -28.35 -16.02 -13.76
C ASP A 69 -28.09 -17.28 -12.90
N GLU A 70 -28.43 -18.45 -13.44
CA GLU A 70 -28.24 -19.73 -12.74
C GLU A 70 -26.77 -20.12 -12.51
N ASN A 71 -25.84 -19.48 -13.22
CA ASN A 71 -24.40 -19.67 -13.05
C ASN A 71 -23.80 -18.69 -12.04
N GLY A 72 -24.60 -17.75 -11.53
CA GLY A 72 -24.14 -16.71 -10.62
C GLY A 72 -23.54 -15.51 -11.34
N GLU A 73 -23.81 -15.29 -12.62
CA GLU A 73 -23.26 -14.18 -13.42
C GLU A 73 -24.31 -13.09 -13.68
N ASP A 74 -23.87 -11.82 -13.79
CA ASP A 74 -24.72 -10.70 -14.24
C ASP A 74 -24.74 -10.55 -15.77
N GLU A 75 -25.55 -9.61 -16.30
CA GLU A 75 -25.64 -9.34 -17.74
C GLU A 75 -24.32 -8.87 -18.39
N HIS A 76 -23.33 -8.52 -17.58
CA HIS A 76 -22.01 -8.08 -18.02
C HIS A 76 -20.95 -9.19 -17.87
N GLY A 77 -21.35 -10.40 -17.47
CA GLY A 77 -20.46 -11.55 -17.26
C GLY A 77 -19.61 -11.43 -16.00
N SER A 78 -20.03 -10.61 -15.02
CA SER A 78 -19.34 -10.53 -13.73
C SER A 78 -19.83 -11.65 -12.81
N ASP A 79 -18.89 -12.37 -12.20
CA ASP A 79 -19.16 -13.49 -11.30
C ASP A 79 -19.56 -13.00 -9.89
N TRP A 80 -20.76 -13.38 -9.48
CA TRP A 80 -21.39 -13.12 -8.18
C TRP A 80 -21.69 -14.42 -7.41
N SER A 81 -21.07 -15.54 -7.79
CA SER A 81 -21.27 -16.84 -7.12
C SER A 81 -20.82 -16.85 -5.65
N GLY A 82 -19.95 -15.93 -5.25
CA GLY A 82 -19.57 -15.68 -3.86
C GLY A 82 -20.52 -14.70 -3.14
N ASP A 83 -20.50 -14.71 -1.81
CA ASP A 83 -21.30 -13.82 -0.96
C ASP A 83 -20.63 -12.43 -0.78
N PHE A 84 -20.37 -11.76 -1.90
CA PHE A 84 -19.76 -10.43 -1.95
C PHE A 84 -20.81 -9.35 -2.25
N GLU A 85 -20.76 -8.25 -1.50
CA GLU A 85 -21.64 -7.08 -1.71
C GLU A 85 -21.22 -6.21 -2.91
N PHE A 86 -19.95 -6.30 -3.29
CA PHE A 86 -19.37 -5.62 -4.44
C PHE A 86 -18.14 -6.38 -4.94
N ILE A 87 -17.80 -6.16 -6.20
CA ILE A 87 -16.53 -6.55 -6.80
C ILE A 87 -15.80 -5.30 -7.28
N CYS A 88 -14.49 -5.36 -7.39
CA CYS A 88 -13.66 -4.25 -7.83
C CYS A 88 -12.32 -4.75 -8.34
N ASP A 89 -11.68 -3.91 -9.15
CA ASP A 89 -10.28 -4.05 -9.53
C ASP A 89 -9.39 -3.28 -8.56
N TYR A 90 -8.08 -3.52 -8.64
CA TYR A 90 -7.07 -2.72 -7.95
C TYR A 90 -5.98 -2.31 -8.94
N LYS A 91 -5.65 -1.02 -8.94
CA LYS A 91 -4.61 -0.45 -9.79
C LYS A 91 -3.66 0.39 -8.95
N MET A 92 -2.39 0.48 -9.37
CA MET A 92 -1.46 1.46 -8.83
C MET A 92 -1.86 2.83 -9.35
N ILE A 93 -2.28 3.72 -8.47
CA ILE A 93 -2.62 5.10 -8.80
C ILE A 93 -1.55 6.01 -8.21
N GLU A 94 -1.07 6.96 -9.01
CA GLU A 94 -0.09 7.94 -8.56
C GLU A 94 -0.63 8.75 -7.37
N VAL A 95 0.21 8.89 -6.34
CA VAL A 95 -0.11 9.84 -5.26
C VAL A 95 0.25 11.24 -5.74
N ALA A 96 -0.66 12.20 -5.53
CA ALA A 96 -0.39 13.58 -5.87
C ALA A 96 0.86 14.08 -5.12
N ALA A 97 1.77 14.72 -5.86
CA ALA A 97 3.00 15.32 -5.34
C ALA A 97 2.70 16.50 -4.40
#